data_AF-A0A520ZX07-F1
#
_entry.id   AF-A0A520ZX07-F1
#
_cell.length_a   1.000
_cell.length_b   1.000
_cell.length_c   1.000
_cell.angle_alpha   90.00
_cell.angle_beta   90.00
_cell.angle_gamma   90.00
#
_symmetry.space_group_name_H-M   'P 1'
#
loop_
_entity.id
_entity.type
_entity.pdbx_description
1 polymer ?
#
loop_
_entity_poly.entity_id
_entity_poly.type
_entity_poly.pdbx_seq_one_letter_code
_entity_poly.pdbx_strand_id
1 'polypeptide(L)'
;MDYESVSPLGIGKLSHWMGIEKGLVPANELTTVGVAGLPVTVGAEIRENLSGFLEDEHDVIRECSLFDRKLELLATAANLATGRFSEFLDTVDSSRRGIILGMGQDVTDLEKVKERIDRSTISDPSAIFRFLEGINENGTR
;
A
#
# COMPACT_ATOMS: atom_id res chain seq x y z
N MET A 1 -4.40 -2.09 21.59
CA MET A 1 -3.44 -2.24 20.49
C MET A 1 -4.18 -2.87 19.35
N ASP A 2 -4.12 -2.22 18.19
CA ASP A 2 -4.99 -2.54 17.05
C ASP A 2 -4.50 -3.80 16.35
N TYR A 3 -5.42 -4.74 16.08
CA TYR A 3 -5.06 -6.04 15.53
C TYR A 3 -4.74 -5.97 14.04
N GLU A 4 -5.27 -4.93 13.41
CA GLU A 4 -5.29 -4.63 11.99
C GLU A 4 -4.17 -3.66 11.59
N SER A 5 -3.20 -3.45 12.49
CA SER A 5 -2.13 -2.48 12.29
C SER A 5 -1.07 -3.00 11.33
N VAL A 6 -0.73 -2.17 10.35
CA VAL A 6 0.35 -2.38 9.37
C VAL A 6 1.38 -1.29 9.64
N SER A 7 2.57 -1.67 10.12
CA SER A 7 3.56 -0.68 10.60
C SER A 7 5.01 -1.14 10.37
N PRO A 8 5.98 -0.23 10.45
CA PRO A 8 7.41 -0.59 10.41
C PRO A 8 7.87 -1.52 11.55
N LEU A 9 7.08 -1.69 12.61
CA LEU A 9 7.35 -2.62 13.71
C LEU A 9 6.82 -4.04 13.43
N GLY A 10 6.06 -4.22 12.36
CA GLY A 10 5.48 -5.49 11.93
C GLY A 10 4.04 -5.36 11.44
N ILE A 11 3.58 -6.42 10.78
CA ILE A 11 2.23 -6.54 10.23
C ILE A 11 1.34 -7.39 11.12
N GLY A 12 0.19 -6.83 11.51
CA GLY A 12 -0.77 -7.46 12.41
C GLY A 12 -0.32 -7.48 13.88
N LYS A 13 -1.24 -7.87 14.77
CA LYS A 13 -1.03 -7.81 16.23
C LYS A 13 0.26 -8.48 16.72
N LEU A 14 0.49 -9.73 16.30
CA LEU A 14 1.55 -10.56 16.88
C LEU A 14 2.93 -9.98 16.57
N SER A 15 3.20 -9.72 15.29
CA SER A 15 4.47 -9.14 14.84
C SER A 15 4.72 -7.77 15.47
N HIS A 16 3.69 -6.92 15.50
CA HIS A 16 3.79 -5.60 16.10
C HIS A 16 4.08 -5.67 17.62
N TRP A 17 3.39 -6.54 18.36
CA TRP A 17 3.64 -6.74 19.79
C TRP A 17 5.06 -7.25 20.04
N MET A 18 5.52 -8.22 19.26
CA MET A 18 6.90 -8.73 19.35
C MET A 18 7.93 -7.64 19.08
N GLY A 19 7.66 -6.73 18.14
CA GLY A 19 8.54 -5.60 17.86
C GLY A 19 8.65 -4.64 19.05
N ILE A 20 7.53 -4.34 19.70
CA ILE A 20 7.48 -3.48 20.89
C ILE A 20 8.18 -4.16 22.07
N GLU A 21 7.89 -5.43 22.33
CA GLU A 21 8.47 -6.21 23.44
C GLU A 21 9.99 -6.30 23.32
N LYS A 22 10.51 -6.43 22.09
CA LYS A 22 11.95 -6.47 21.81
C LYS A 22 12.61 -5.09 21.78
N GLY A 23 11.86 -4.00 21.93
CA GLY A 23 12.38 -2.64 21.83
C GLY A 23 12.95 -2.32 20.45
N LEU A 24 12.35 -2.84 19.38
CA LEU A 24 12.80 -2.57 18.02
C LEU A 24 12.69 -1.08 17.69
N VAL A 25 13.75 -0.53 17.11
CA VAL A 25 13.77 0.83 16.54
C VAL A 25 13.71 0.69 15.02
N PRO A 26 12.58 1.03 14.38
CA PRO A 26 12.38 0.78 12.95
C PRO A 26 13.11 1.81 12.06
N ALA A 27 13.58 2.92 12.65
CA ALA A 27 14.30 3.97 11.94
C ALA A 27 15.61 3.45 11.35
N ASN A 28 15.73 3.50 10.03
CA ASN A 28 16.89 3.06 9.26
C ASN A 28 17.06 3.97 8.04
N GLU A 29 18.15 3.78 7.30
CA GLU A 29 18.31 4.38 5.98
C GLU A 29 17.14 4.01 5.07
N LEU A 30 16.59 5.00 4.35
CA LEU A 30 15.51 4.81 3.40
C LEU A 30 16.03 4.04 2.18
N THR A 31 15.28 3.04 1.77
CA THR A 31 15.63 2.14 0.66
C THR A 31 14.57 2.09 -0.43
N THR A 32 13.34 2.53 -0.11
CA THR A 32 12.20 2.52 -1.02
C THR A 32 12.12 3.73 -1.94
N VAL A 33 12.86 4.80 -1.63
CA VAL A 33 12.91 6.04 -2.41
C VAL A 33 14.34 6.56 -2.52
N GLY A 34 14.66 7.24 -3.61
CA GLY A 34 15.94 7.91 -3.82
C GLY A 34 16.13 9.09 -2.86
N VAL A 35 17.11 9.00 -1.97
CA VAL A 35 17.41 10.06 -0.99
C VAL A 35 18.64 10.92 -1.33
N ALA A 36 19.18 10.76 -2.53
CA ALA A 36 20.36 11.51 -2.97
C ALA A 36 20.07 13.03 -2.98
N GLY A 37 20.87 13.79 -2.24
CA GLY A 37 20.73 15.25 -2.14
C GLY A 37 19.67 15.73 -1.13
N LEU A 38 19.01 14.82 -0.41
CA LEU A 38 18.09 15.18 0.67
C LEU A 38 18.83 15.36 2.01
N PRO A 39 18.39 16.30 2.86
CA PRO A 39 18.98 16.51 4.19
C PRO A 39 18.61 15.40 5.18
N VAL A 40 17.57 14.60 4.87
CA VAL A 40 17.09 13.49 5.69
C VAL A 40 17.09 12.24 4.83
N THR A 41 17.85 11.24 5.26
CA THR A 41 18.02 9.96 4.56
C THR A 41 17.51 8.76 5.36
N VAL A 42 16.97 9.01 6.56
CA VAL A 42 16.49 7.98 7.48
C VAL A 42 14.99 8.09 7.70
N GLY A 43 14.33 6.96 7.86
CA GLY A 43 12.90 6.86 8.12
C GLY A 43 12.51 5.45 8.56
N ALA A 44 11.21 5.24 8.77
CA ALA A 44 10.66 3.95 9.16
C ALA A 44 9.86 3.38 7.99
N GLU A 45 10.37 2.33 7.37
CA GLU A 45 9.79 1.70 6.19
C GLU A 45 9.14 0.35 6.55
N ILE A 46 8.03 0.05 5.90
CA ILE A 46 7.49 -1.31 5.87
C ILE A 46 8.15 -1.99 4.67
N ARG A 47 9.06 -2.92 4.94
CA ARG A 47 9.85 -3.64 3.92
C ARG A 47 9.32 -5.03 3.57
N GLU A 48 8.35 -5.50 4.35
CA GLU A 48 7.71 -6.79 4.14
C GLU A 48 6.90 -6.77 2.83
N ASN A 49 6.89 -7.89 2.12
CA ASN A 49 6.04 -8.08 0.94
C ASN A 49 4.58 -8.26 1.41
N LEU A 50 3.70 -7.38 0.95
CA LEU A 50 2.29 -7.38 1.35
C LEU A 50 1.38 -8.09 0.35
N SER A 51 1.91 -8.60 -0.77
CA SER A 51 1.09 -9.20 -1.84
C SER A 51 0.19 -10.33 -1.35
N GLY A 52 0.63 -11.11 -0.36
CA GLY A 52 -0.15 -12.20 0.23
C GLY A 52 -1.41 -11.74 0.98
N PHE A 53 -1.47 -10.47 1.42
CA PHE A 53 -2.66 -9.91 2.07
C PHE A 53 -3.67 -9.36 1.07
N LEU A 54 -3.35 -9.35 -0.23
CA LEU A 54 -4.18 -8.81 -1.29
C LEU A 54 -4.68 -9.89 -2.25
N GLU A 55 -4.45 -11.18 -1.97
CA GLU A 55 -4.79 -12.26 -2.90
C GLU A 55 -6.29 -12.33 -3.21
N ASP A 56 -7.14 -12.02 -2.23
CA ASP A 56 -8.60 -12.04 -2.39
C ASP A 56 -9.20 -10.69 -2.82
N GLU A 57 -8.37 -9.67 -3.03
CA GLU A 57 -8.83 -8.34 -3.45
C GLU A 57 -9.24 -8.28 -4.91
N HIS A 58 -10.11 -7.31 -5.21
CA HIS A 58 -10.51 -7.01 -6.58
C HIS A 58 -9.29 -6.64 -7.45
N ASP A 59 -9.27 -7.09 -8.71
CA ASP A 59 -8.14 -6.89 -9.64
C ASP A 59 -7.64 -5.45 -9.68
N VAL A 60 -8.55 -4.50 -9.79
CA VAL A 60 -8.24 -3.05 -9.79
C VAL A 60 -7.50 -2.62 -8.52
N ILE A 61 -7.90 -3.10 -7.34
CA ILE A 61 -7.22 -2.76 -6.08
C ILE A 61 -5.81 -3.35 -6.07
N ARG A 62 -5.66 -4.60 -6.51
CA ARG A 62 -4.35 -5.27 -6.62
C ARG A 62 -3.42 -4.53 -7.57
N GLU A 63 -3.91 -4.15 -8.75
CA GLU A 63 -3.15 -3.41 -9.75
C GLU A 63 -2.76 -2.02 -9.26
N CYS A 64 -3.69 -1.25 -8.69
CA CYS A 64 -3.41 0.08 -8.16
C CYS A 64 -2.43 0.03 -6.98
N SER A 65 -2.49 -1.01 -6.14
CA SER A 65 -1.58 -1.21 -5.01
C SER A 65 -0.11 -1.39 -5.43
N LEU A 66 0.15 -1.77 -6.69
CA LEU A 66 1.52 -1.83 -7.22
C LEU A 66 2.16 -0.44 -7.39
N PHE A 67 1.34 0.60 -7.46
CA PHE A 67 1.78 1.97 -7.73
C PHE A 67 1.60 2.88 -6.52
N ASP A 68 0.51 2.67 -5.78
CA ASP A 68 0.18 3.45 -4.60
C ASP A 68 0.42 2.62 -3.34
N ARG A 69 1.55 2.93 -2.67
CA ARG A 69 1.91 2.26 -1.42
C ARG A 69 0.89 2.56 -0.31
N LYS A 70 0.20 3.69 -0.31
CA LYS A 70 -0.83 3.98 0.70
C LYS A 70 -2.05 3.12 0.48
N LEU A 71 -2.49 2.96 -0.76
CA LEU A 71 -3.57 2.03 -1.09
C LEU A 71 -3.22 0.60 -0.67
N GLU A 72 -2.01 0.15 -0.99
CA GLU A 72 -1.53 -1.18 -0.60
C GLU A 72 -1.58 -1.41 0.91
N LEU A 73 -1.12 -0.41 1.70
CA LEU A 73 -1.14 -0.45 3.16
C LEU A 73 -2.57 -0.41 3.72
N LEU A 74 -3.45 0.41 3.14
CA LEU A 74 -4.86 0.53 3.55
C LEU A 74 -5.63 -0.76 3.25
N ALA A 75 -5.48 -1.33 2.05
CA ALA A 75 -6.12 -2.59 1.66
C ALA A 75 -5.63 -3.75 2.54
N THR A 76 -4.31 -3.80 2.82
CA THR A 76 -3.75 -4.79 3.76
C THR A 76 -4.39 -4.67 5.14
N ALA A 77 -4.47 -3.45 5.69
CA ALA A 77 -5.10 -3.22 7.00
C ALA A 77 -6.59 -3.59 7.00
N ALA A 78 -7.31 -3.26 5.92
CA ALA A 78 -8.71 -3.62 5.75
C ALA A 78 -8.92 -5.14 5.68
N ASN A 79 -8.05 -5.89 5.01
CA ASN A 79 -8.15 -7.36 4.97
C ASN A 79 -7.84 -8.02 6.31
N LEU A 80 -6.85 -7.51 7.05
CA LEU A 80 -6.62 -7.94 8.43
C LEU A 80 -7.85 -7.70 9.31
N ALA A 81 -8.55 -6.58 9.11
CA ALA A 81 -9.79 -6.26 9.81
C ALA A 81 -10.93 -7.21 9.43
N THR A 82 -11.17 -7.39 8.14
CA THR A 82 -12.25 -8.22 7.62
C THR A 82 -12.10 -9.66 8.08
N GLY A 83 -10.88 -10.22 8.04
CA GLY A 83 -10.61 -11.57 8.54
C GLY A 83 -11.05 -11.77 9.99
N ARG A 84 -10.80 -10.76 10.85
CA ARG A 84 -11.21 -10.77 12.26
C ARG A 84 -12.71 -10.64 12.45
N PHE A 85 -13.36 -9.76 11.69
CA PHE A 85 -14.78 -9.46 11.86
C PHE A 85 -15.69 -10.32 11.01
N SER A 86 -15.16 -11.27 10.23
CA SER A 86 -15.91 -12.12 9.30
C SER A 86 -17.18 -12.72 9.91
N GLU A 87 -17.08 -13.39 11.06
CA GLU A 87 -18.22 -13.98 11.77
C GLU A 87 -19.29 -12.94 12.15
N PHE A 88 -18.87 -11.74 12.56
CA PHE A 88 -19.81 -10.67 12.91
C PHE A 88 -20.43 -10.04 11.66
N LEU A 89 -19.62 -9.79 10.63
CA LEU A 89 -20.06 -9.22 9.37
C LEU A 89 -21.13 -10.11 8.74
N ASP A 90 -21.00 -11.44 8.81
CA ASP A 90 -21.98 -12.40 8.31
C ASP A 90 -23.38 -12.25 8.94
N THR A 91 -23.48 -11.68 10.14
CA THR A 91 -24.77 -11.38 10.79
C THR A 91 -25.41 -10.07 10.34
N VAL A 92 -24.67 -9.22 9.62
CA VAL A 92 -25.11 -7.91 9.15
C VAL A 92 -25.48 -7.99 7.67
N ASP A 93 -26.59 -7.40 7.27
CA ASP A 93 -26.98 -7.28 5.85
C ASP A 93 -25.83 -6.63 5.04
N SER A 94 -25.44 -7.24 3.92
CA SER A 94 -24.33 -6.76 3.09
C SER A 94 -24.56 -5.35 2.56
N SER A 95 -25.80 -4.94 2.30
CA SER A 95 -26.15 -3.57 1.88
C SER A 95 -25.90 -2.52 2.96
N ARG A 96 -25.70 -2.96 4.22
CA ARG A 96 -25.42 -2.12 5.38
C ARG A 96 -23.98 -2.24 5.86
N ARG A 97 -23.16 -3.05 5.19
CA ARG A 97 -21.71 -3.13 5.42
C ARG A 97 -21.04 -2.03 4.61
N GLY A 98 -20.09 -1.34 5.22
CA GLY A 98 -19.33 -0.28 4.57
C GLY A 98 -17.98 -0.13 5.23
N ILE A 99 -17.03 0.44 4.49
CA ILE A 99 -15.69 0.71 4.98
C ILE A 99 -15.51 2.23 4.95
N ILE A 100 -15.04 2.79 6.06
CA ILE A 100 -14.64 4.20 6.14
C ILE A 100 -13.13 4.22 6.25
N LEU A 101 -12.47 4.78 5.24
CA LEU A 101 -11.02 4.93 5.19
C LEU A 101 -10.65 6.41 5.36
N GLY A 102 -9.70 6.67 6.26
CA GLY A 102 -9.09 7.98 6.42
C GLY A 102 -7.70 7.98 5.78
N MET A 103 -7.44 8.94 4.90
CA MET A 103 -6.12 9.13 4.30
C MET A 103 -5.56 10.51 4.68
N GLY A 104 -4.29 10.53 5.09
CA GLY A 104 -3.54 11.76 5.29
C GLY A 104 -3.13 12.41 3.95
N GLN A 105 -2.15 13.32 4.00
CA GLN A 105 -1.67 13.99 2.79
C GLN A 105 -1.21 12.99 1.73
N ASP A 106 -1.69 13.17 0.50
CA ASP A 106 -1.32 12.31 -0.61
C ASP A 106 -0.06 12.79 -1.35
N VAL A 107 0.82 11.85 -1.69
CA VAL A 107 2.06 12.07 -2.46
C VAL A 107 2.28 10.79 -3.24
N THR A 108 2.07 10.85 -4.55
CA THR A 108 2.28 9.73 -5.46
C THR A 108 3.78 9.45 -5.59
N ASP A 109 4.14 8.18 -5.49
CA ASP A 109 5.53 7.72 -5.66
C ASP A 109 5.90 7.68 -7.15
N LEU A 110 6.33 8.83 -7.66
CA LEU A 110 6.68 9.00 -9.07
C LEU A 110 7.89 8.17 -9.51
N GLU A 111 8.73 7.71 -8.58
CA GLU A 111 9.92 6.89 -8.91
C GLU A 111 9.51 5.50 -9.38
N LYS A 112 8.52 4.87 -8.73
CA LYS A 112 7.96 3.57 -9.16
C LYS A 112 7.28 3.65 -10.51
N VAL A 113 6.59 4.76 -10.77
CA VAL A 113 5.97 5.05 -12.07
C VAL A 113 7.05 5.17 -13.15
N LYS A 114 8.13 5.90 -12.86
CA LYS A 114 9.26 6.08 -13.77
C LYS A 114 9.93 4.76 -14.13
N GLU A 115 10.20 3.85 -13.19
CA GLU A 115 10.85 2.57 -13.52
C GLU A 115 10.03 1.71 -14.50
N ARG A 116 8.70 1.70 -14.35
CA ARG A 116 7.82 0.93 -15.24
C ARG A 116 7.71 1.59 -16.60
N ILE A 117 7.69 2.92 -16.64
CA ILE A 117 7.82 3.71 -17.87
C ILE A 117 9.14 3.35 -18.56
N ASP A 118 10.27 3.42 -17.88
CA ASP A 118 11.59 3.16 -18.48
C ASP A 118 11.67 1.71 -19.02
N ARG A 119 11.13 0.73 -18.28
CA ARG A 119 11.02 -0.67 -18.73
C ARG A 119 10.13 -0.86 -19.97
N SER A 120 9.05 -0.08 -20.10
CA SER A 120 8.12 -0.17 -21.24
C SER A 120 8.52 0.69 -22.42
N THR A 121 9.30 1.76 -22.21
CA THR A 121 9.82 2.64 -23.29
C THR A 121 10.94 1.94 -24.07
N ILE A 122 11.65 1.00 -23.44
CA ILE A 122 12.65 0.13 -24.12
C ILE A 122 11.98 -0.78 -25.16
N SER A 123 10.72 -1.18 -24.96
CA SER A 123 9.97 -2.05 -25.87
C SER A 123 8.99 -1.30 -26.78
N ASP A 124 8.49 -0.13 -26.37
CA ASP A 124 7.59 0.71 -27.15
C ASP A 124 7.67 2.19 -26.70
N PRO A 125 8.25 3.10 -27.51
CA PRO A 125 8.36 4.52 -27.19
C PRO A 125 7.01 5.24 -26.97
N SER A 126 5.90 4.66 -27.43
CA SER A 126 4.55 5.20 -27.23
C SER A 126 3.89 4.76 -25.91
N ALA A 127 4.55 3.90 -25.12
CA ALA A 127 4.05 3.40 -23.84
C ALA A 127 3.84 4.53 -22.81
N ILE A 128 4.68 5.58 -22.84
CA ILE A 128 4.50 6.78 -22.00
C ILE A 128 3.17 7.48 -22.32
N PHE A 129 2.87 7.68 -23.59
CA PHE A 129 1.66 8.38 -24.00
C PHE A 129 0.42 7.58 -23.60
N ARG A 130 0.43 6.25 -23.79
CA ARG A 130 -0.67 5.38 -23.37
C ARG A 130 -0.84 5.29 -21.85
N PHE A 131 0.25 5.30 -21.09
CA PHE A 131 0.19 5.34 -19.63
C PHE A 131 -0.41 6.66 -19.13
N LEU A 132 0.01 7.79 -19.71
CA LEU A 132 -0.53 9.11 -19.39
C LEU A 132 -1.99 9.26 -19.84
N GLU A 133 -2.37 8.72 -21.00
CA GLU A 133 -3.76 8.64 -21.46
C GLU A 133 -4.61 7.81 -20.50
N GLY A 134 -4.14 6.64 -20.07
CA GLY A 134 -4.86 5.78 -19.11
C GLY A 134 -5.07 6.42 -17.72
N ILE A 135 -4.11 7.22 -17.24
CA ILE A 135 -4.30 8.01 -16.00
C ILE A 135 -5.36 9.09 -16.19
N ASN A 136 -5.42 9.69 -17.38
CA ASN A 136 -6.34 10.78 -17.69
C ASN A 136 -7.75 10.29 -18.06
N GLU A 137 -7.89 9.02 -18.44
CA GLU A 137 -9.16 8.33 -18.74
C GLU A 137 -9.92 7.85 -17.50
N ASN A 138 -9.68 8.46 -16.32
CA ASN A 138 -10.49 8.26 -15.11
C ASN A 138 -11.92 8.84 -15.25
N GLY A 139 -12.70 8.34 -16.20
CA GLY A 139 -14.15 8.38 -16.20
C GLY A 139 -14.81 9.76 -16.32
N THR A 140 -14.12 10.78 -16.87
CA THR A 140 -14.77 12.05 -17.24
C THR A 140 -15.31 12.02 -18.68
N ARG A 141 -16.25 11.10 -18.93
CA ARG A 141 -17.29 11.24 -19.95
C ARG A 141 -18.58 10.56 -19.49
#